data_AF-L5N1W2-F1
#
_entry.id   AF-L5N1W2-F1
#
_cell.length_a   1.000
_cell.length_b   1.000
_cell.length_c   1.000
_cell.angle_alpha   90.00
_cell.angle_beta   90.00
_cell.angle_gamma   90.00
#
_symmetry.space_group_name_H-M   'P 1'
#
loop_
_entity.id
_entity.type
_entity.pdbx_description
1 polymer ?
#
loop_
_entity_poly.entity_id
_entity_poly.type
_entity_poly.pdbx_seq_one_letter_code
_entity_poly.pdbx_strand_id
1 'polypeptide(L)'
;MRLDEYMDIERDEHAERRRLAEEKSYGILDHLETFQDRFEETVQGDSLYGGVSPSIFVGRSNYPNVSTGILSPVGHDEDAASFETSAAWYDEGVSIDDVFQRRTSLLNSNRGTKVTNVADSWDGFLGTQREVAIADRPVTVEIGLDGKPSLDLDASADDVATPV
;
A
#
# COMPACT_ATOMS: atom_id res chain seq x y z
N MET A 1 5.58 -32.77 33.55
CA MET A 1 5.77 -32.79 32.08
C MET A 1 7.26 -32.75 31.80
N ARG A 2 7.75 -33.57 30.85
CA ARG A 2 9.17 -33.61 30.47
C ARG A 2 9.39 -32.65 29.30
N LEU A 3 10.50 -31.93 29.32
CA LEU A 3 10.86 -30.94 28.30
C LEU A 3 10.94 -31.54 26.89
N ASP A 4 11.35 -32.81 26.81
CA ASP A 4 11.52 -33.56 25.55
C ASP A 4 10.19 -33.71 24.79
N GLU A 5 9.07 -33.87 25.50
CA GLU A 5 7.75 -34.03 24.91
C GLU A 5 7.24 -32.72 24.28
N TYR A 6 7.62 -31.56 24.83
CA TYR A 6 7.31 -30.26 24.24
C TYR A 6 8.13 -29.98 22.98
N MET A 7 9.41 -30.38 22.97
CA MET A 7 10.28 -30.18 21.79
C MET A 7 9.86 -31.04 20.59
N ASP A 8 9.35 -32.24 20.82
CA ASP A 8 8.84 -33.10 19.75
C ASP A 8 7.50 -32.57 19.18
N ILE A 9 6.62 -32.02 20.03
CA ILE A 9 5.36 -31.39 19.57
C ILE A 9 5.63 -30.16 18.71
N GLU A 10 6.54 -29.26 19.12
CA GLU A 10 6.90 -28.08 18.32
C GLU A 10 7.46 -28.47 16.94
N ARG A 11 8.32 -29.51 16.89
CA ARG A 11 8.89 -30.00 15.62
C ARG A 11 7.83 -30.53 14.65
N ASP A 12 6.84 -31.25 15.16
CA ASP A 12 5.72 -31.76 14.34
C ASP A 12 4.84 -30.61 13.83
N GLU A 13 4.53 -29.62 14.66
CA GLU A 13 3.77 -28.43 14.24
C GLU A 13 4.49 -27.62 13.16
N HIS A 14 5.81 -27.47 13.27
CA HIS A 14 6.61 -26.79 12.24
C HIS A 14 6.67 -27.55 10.91
N ALA A 15 6.67 -28.89 10.95
CA ALA A 15 6.58 -29.72 9.74
C ALA A 15 5.19 -29.60 9.09
N GLU A 16 4.14 -29.61 9.91
CA GLU A 16 2.76 -29.46 9.46
C GLU A 16 2.53 -28.10 8.79
N ARG A 17 3.00 -27.02 9.41
CA ARG A 17 2.90 -25.67 8.85
C ARG A 17 3.60 -25.55 7.50
N ARG A 18 4.79 -26.14 7.34
CA ARG A 18 5.52 -26.14 6.05
C ARG A 18 4.77 -26.89 4.96
N ARG A 19 4.15 -28.03 5.28
CA ARG A 19 3.31 -28.76 4.31
C ARG A 19 2.07 -27.97 3.90
N LEU A 20 1.34 -27.39 4.86
CA LEU A 20 0.18 -26.56 4.57
C LEU A 20 0.55 -25.29 3.80
N ALA A 21 1.74 -24.75 4.05
CA ALA A 21 2.33 -23.66 3.30
C ALA A 21 2.60 -24.06 1.84
N GLU A 22 3.16 -25.24 1.56
CA GLU A 22 3.39 -25.76 0.20
C GLU A 22 2.09 -25.96 -0.60
N GLU A 23 0.97 -26.26 0.07
CA GLU A 23 -0.35 -26.43 -0.55
C GLU A 23 -1.06 -25.09 -0.87
N LYS A 24 -0.55 -23.97 -0.37
CA LYS A 24 -1.14 -22.63 -0.55
C LYS A 24 -0.66 -21.98 -1.85
N SER A 25 -1.52 -21.12 -2.41
CA SER A 25 -1.16 -20.23 -3.52
C SER A 25 -0.34 -19.05 -3.00
N TYR A 26 0.82 -18.80 -3.62
CA TYR A 26 1.70 -17.65 -3.35
C TYR A 26 1.65 -16.58 -4.46
N GLY A 27 0.57 -16.50 -5.23
CA GLY A 27 0.45 -15.52 -6.33
C GLY A 27 0.63 -14.05 -5.91
N ILE A 28 0.51 -13.75 -4.61
CA ILE A 28 0.83 -12.44 -4.03
C ILE A 28 2.33 -12.09 -4.18
N LEU A 29 3.23 -13.07 -4.10
CA LEU A 29 4.67 -12.84 -4.28
C LEU A 29 4.98 -12.43 -5.71
N ASP A 30 4.37 -13.11 -6.69
CA ASP A 30 4.50 -12.75 -8.12
C ASP A 30 4.03 -11.31 -8.39
N HIS A 31 2.97 -10.87 -7.70
CA HIS A 31 2.49 -9.50 -7.80
C HIS A 31 3.48 -8.48 -7.21
N LEU A 32 4.14 -8.80 -6.10
CA LEU A 32 5.13 -7.93 -5.48
C LEU A 32 6.36 -7.73 -6.37
N GLU A 33 6.87 -8.80 -6.97
CA GLU A 33 7.96 -8.76 -7.95
C GLU A 33 7.56 -7.89 -9.16
N THR A 34 6.39 -8.15 -9.74
CA THR A 34 5.86 -7.35 -10.87
C THR A 34 5.67 -5.88 -10.51
N PHE A 35 5.24 -5.58 -9.28
CA PHE A 35 5.07 -4.21 -8.82
C PHE A 35 6.42 -3.51 -8.66
N GLN A 36 7.44 -4.19 -8.11
CA GLN A 36 8.79 -3.63 -7.97
C GLN A 36 9.35 -3.20 -9.33
N ASP A 37 9.27 -4.08 -10.34
CA ASP A 37 9.71 -3.76 -11.70
C ASP A 37 8.99 -2.53 -12.27
N ARG A 38 7.65 -2.51 -12.15
CA ARG A 38 6.83 -1.37 -12.62
C ARG A 38 7.18 -0.08 -11.88
N PHE A 39 7.45 -0.18 -10.59
CA PHE A 39 7.82 0.96 -9.77
C PHE A 39 9.15 1.55 -10.22
N GLU A 40 10.15 0.71 -10.45
CA GLU A 40 11.46 1.14 -10.92
C GLU A 40 11.40 1.78 -12.31
N GLU A 41 10.49 1.33 -13.19
CA GLU A 41 10.24 1.93 -14.50
C GLU A 41 9.51 3.29 -14.41
N THR A 42 8.53 3.39 -13.50
CA THR A 42 7.67 4.59 -13.41
C THR A 42 8.36 5.74 -12.67
N VAL A 43 9.14 5.44 -11.63
CA VAL A 43 9.78 6.46 -10.77
C VAL A 43 11.02 7.04 -11.44
N GLN A 44 11.00 8.35 -11.66
CA GLN A 44 12.05 9.10 -12.35
C GLN A 44 12.95 9.77 -11.32
N GLY A 45 13.94 9.03 -10.82
CA GLY A 45 14.84 9.51 -9.78
C GLY A 45 14.10 9.71 -8.46
N ASP A 46 13.98 10.96 -8.02
CA ASP A 46 13.26 11.39 -6.83
C ASP A 46 11.87 11.96 -7.15
N SER A 47 11.28 11.61 -8.29
CA SER A 47 10.01 12.19 -8.71
C SER A 47 9.10 11.21 -9.44
N LEU A 48 7.80 11.45 -9.34
CA LEU A 48 6.75 10.79 -10.10
C LEU A 48 5.99 11.86 -10.89
N TYR A 49 6.20 11.89 -12.20
CA TYR A 49 5.51 12.81 -13.11
C TYR A 49 4.35 12.11 -13.82
N GLY A 50 3.26 12.84 -14.02
CA GLY A 50 2.11 12.34 -14.78
C GLY A 50 1.23 11.34 -14.05
N GLY A 51 1.49 11.08 -12.76
CA GLY A 51 0.66 10.20 -11.95
C GLY A 51 -0.76 10.75 -11.78
N VAL A 52 -1.75 9.86 -11.69
CA VAL A 52 -3.14 10.24 -11.49
C VAL A 52 -3.61 9.85 -10.10
N SER A 53 -3.88 10.82 -9.23
CA SER A 53 -4.30 10.56 -7.85
C SER A 53 -5.81 10.41 -7.74
N PRO A 54 -6.32 9.25 -7.27
CA PRO A 54 -7.73 9.05 -7.01
C PRO A 54 -8.17 9.51 -5.61
N SER A 55 -7.25 9.63 -4.65
CA SER A 55 -7.59 9.92 -3.26
C SER A 55 -6.38 10.34 -2.44
N ILE A 56 -6.65 10.75 -1.20
CA ILE A 56 -5.63 11.05 -0.19
C ILE A 56 -5.62 10.00 0.92
N PHE A 57 -4.52 9.94 1.65
CA PHE A 57 -4.40 9.18 2.87
C PHE A 57 -4.38 10.10 4.09
N VAL A 58 -5.18 9.78 5.11
CA VAL A 58 -5.14 10.44 6.42
C VAL A 58 -5.06 9.38 7.52
N GLY A 59 -3.95 9.36 8.23
CA GLY A 59 -3.70 8.46 9.35
C GLY A 59 -4.53 8.80 10.58
N ARG A 60 -4.94 7.77 11.32
CA ARG A 60 -5.71 7.89 12.57
C ARG A 60 -4.85 7.98 13.84
N SER A 61 -3.56 7.71 13.74
CA SER A 61 -2.64 7.61 14.87
C SER A 61 -1.83 8.89 15.06
N ASN A 62 -1.28 9.09 16.26
CA ASN A 62 -0.39 10.20 16.61
C ASN A 62 -1.01 11.60 16.61
N TYR A 63 -2.33 11.71 16.71
CA TYR A 63 -3.00 13.01 16.84
C TYR A 63 -2.37 13.86 17.97
N PRO A 64 -2.07 15.15 17.74
CA PRO A 64 -2.44 15.94 16.55
C PRO A 64 -1.46 15.84 15.37
N ASN A 65 -0.33 15.13 15.45
CA ASN A 65 0.63 14.99 14.34
C ASN A 65 0.37 13.68 13.57
N VAL A 66 -0.54 13.73 12.60
CA VAL A 66 -0.96 12.56 11.83
C VAL A 66 -0.14 12.42 10.55
N SER A 67 -0.01 11.19 10.04
CA SER A 67 0.55 10.96 8.71
C SER A 67 -0.51 11.26 7.66
N THR A 68 -0.16 12.07 6.65
CA THR A 68 -1.05 12.44 5.54
C THR A 68 -0.32 12.27 4.22
N GLY A 69 -1.00 11.96 3.11
CA GLY A 69 -0.34 11.82 1.83
C GLY A 69 -1.28 11.82 0.64
N ILE A 70 -0.72 12.01 -0.54
CA ILE A 70 -1.41 11.85 -1.83
C ILE A 70 -1.15 10.42 -2.30
N LEU A 71 -2.20 9.72 -2.74
CA LEU A 71 -2.10 8.36 -3.26
C LEU A 71 -2.01 8.42 -4.78
N SER A 72 -1.03 7.74 -5.37
CA SER A 72 -0.89 7.64 -6.83
C SER A 72 -0.67 6.18 -7.22
N PRO A 73 -1.51 5.59 -8.08
CA PRO A 73 -1.25 4.29 -8.69
C PRO A 73 0.05 4.37 -9.49
N VAL A 74 0.85 3.31 -9.40
CA VAL A 74 2.11 3.20 -10.13
C VAL A 74 1.84 2.46 -11.42
N GLY A 75 1.96 3.17 -12.56
CA GLY A 75 1.75 2.64 -13.90
C GLY A 75 0.31 2.20 -14.22
N HIS A 76 -0.68 2.80 -13.55
CA HIS A 76 -2.12 2.53 -13.73
C HIS A 76 -2.96 3.82 -13.81
N ASP A 77 -2.47 4.82 -14.54
CA ASP A 77 -3.08 6.15 -14.58
C ASP A 77 -4.49 6.13 -15.22
N GLU A 78 -4.72 5.26 -16.20
CA GLU A 78 -6.00 5.14 -16.90
C GLU A 78 -7.13 4.58 -16.02
N ASP A 79 -6.79 3.71 -15.07
CA ASP A 79 -7.73 3.03 -14.18
C ASP A 79 -7.64 3.55 -12.74
N ALA A 80 -7.07 4.73 -12.53
CA ALA A 80 -6.79 5.27 -11.20
C ALA A 80 -8.02 5.29 -10.26
N ALA A 81 -9.21 5.55 -10.81
CA ALA A 81 -10.46 5.54 -10.05
C ALA A 81 -10.74 4.19 -9.35
N SER A 82 -10.32 3.06 -9.94
CA SER A 82 -10.52 1.72 -9.35
C SER A 82 -9.72 1.52 -8.05
N PHE A 83 -8.65 2.29 -7.86
CA PHE A 83 -7.81 2.25 -6.66
C PHE A 83 -8.39 3.07 -5.50
N GLU A 84 -9.41 3.91 -5.75
CA GLU A 84 -10.12 4.61 -4.69
C GLU A 84 -10.88 3.61 -3.82
N THR A 85 -10.70 3.71 -2.51
CA THR A 85 -11.45 2.88 -1.58
C THR A 85 -12.85 3.44 -1.40
N SER A 86 -13.84 2.74 -1.93
CA SER A 86 -15.23 3.14 -1.83
C SER A 86 -16.14 1.95 -1.55
N ALA A 87 -17.40 2.24 -1.24
CA ALA A 87 -18.42 1.20 -1.10
C ALA A 87 -18.66 0.42 -2.41
N ALA A 88 -18.29 0.98 -3.57
CA ALA A 88 -18.46 0.34 -4.87
C ALA A 88 -17.67 -0.98 -4.99
N TRP A 89 -16.58 -1.14 -4.23
CA TRP A 89 -15.82 -2.40 -4.19
C TRP A 89 -16.67 -3.60 -3.76
N TYR A 90 -17.70 -3.39 -2.95
CA TYR A 90 -18.65 -4.45 -2.59
C TYR A 90 -19.52 -4.86 -3.77
N ASP A 91 -20.00 -3.90 -4.55
CA ASP A 91 -20.83 -4.15 -5.73
C ASP A 91 -20.01 -4.75 -6.89
N GLU A 92 -18.74 -4.37 -6.99
CA GLU A 92 -17.75 -4.94 -7.92
C GLU A 92 -17.32 -6.38 -7.56
N GLY A 93 -17.54 -6.81 -6.31
CA GLY A 93 -17.10 -8.12 -5.84
C GLY A 93 -15.58 -8.22 -5.66
N VAL A 94 -14.91 -7.12 -5.32
CA VAL A 94 -13.45 -7.05 -5.07
C VAL A 94 -13.05 -8.06 -3.99
N SER A 95 -12.22 -9.03 -4.36
CA SER A 95 -11.71 -10.05 -3.44
C SER A 95 -10.59 -9.50 -2.54
N ILE A 96 -10.20 -10.26 -1.53
CA ILE A 96 -9.06 -9.87 -0.68
C ILE A 96 -7.75 -9.75 -1.48
N ASP A 97 -7.59 -10.61 -2.49
CA ASP A 97 -6.43 -10.57 -3.40
C ASP A 97 -6.45 -9.28 -4.23
N ASP A 98 -7.62 -8.87 -4.73
CA ASP A 98 -7.78 -7.61 -5.46
C ASP A 98 -7.51 -6.39 -4.56
N VAL A 99 -8.00 -6.42 -3.31
CA VAL A 99 -7.69 -5.36 -2.32
C VAL A 99 -6.19 -5.25 -2.12
N PHE A 100 -5.50 -6.38 -1.93
CA PHE A 100 -4.05 -6.39 -1.76
C PHE A 100 -3.36 -5.78 -2.99
N GLN A 101 -3.72 -6.23 -4.19
CA GLN A 101 -3.12 -5.74 -5.43
C GLN A 101 -3.34 -4.22 -5.61
N ARG A 102 -4.57 -3.74 -5.41
CA ARG A 102 -4.91 -2.31 -5.47
C ARG A 102 -4.09 -1.52 -4.44
N ARG A 103 -3.95 -2.01 -3.21
CA ARG A 103 -3.24 -1.29 -2.14
C ARG A 103 -1.74 -1.24 -2.33
N THR A 104 -1.14 -2.37 -2.69
CA THR A 104 0.30 -2.49 -2.90
C THR A 104 0.75 -1.69 -4.12
N SER A 105 -0.13 -1.52 -5.11
CA SER A 105 0.15 -0.73 -6.31
C SER A 105 0.08 0.79 -6.14
N LEU A 106 -0.22 1.30 -4.94
CA LEU A 106 -0.31 2.74 -4.65
C LEU A 106 0.97 3.26 -3.99
N LEU A 107 1.57 4.28 -4.61
CA LEU A 107 2.56 5.14 -3.96
C LEU A 107 1.84 6.12 -3.03
N ASN A 108 2.24 6.14 -1.75
CA ASN A 108 1.77 7.10 -0.77
C ASN A 108 2.87 8.12 -0.46
N SER A 109 2.73 9.33 -0.98
CA SER A 109 3.65 10.45 -0.71
C SER A 109 3.41 11.02 0.69
N ASN A 110 3.83 10.26 1.70
CA ASN A 110 3.47 10.56 3.07
C ASN A 110 4.27 11.74 3.66
N ARG A 111 3.63 12.47 4.56
CA ARG A 111 4.23 13.55 5.35
C ARG A 111 3.53 13.66 6.69
N GLY A 112 4.30 13.88 7.76
CA GLY A 112 3.76 14.22 9.07
C GLY A 112 3.14 15.61 9.08
N THR A 113 1.87 15.71 9.42
CA THR A 113 1.10 16.96 9.43
C THR A 113 0.44 17.17 10.78
N LYS A 114 0.64 18.36 11.37
CA LYS A 114 -0.03 18.75 12.60
C LYS A 114 -1.43 19.29 12.28
N VAL A 115 -2.46 18.64 12.81
CA VAL A 115 -3.86 19.06 12.67
C VAL A 115 -4.06 20.36 13.44
N THR A 116 -4.19 21.46 12.70
CA THR A 116 -4.50 22.79 13.24
C THR A 116 -5.64 23.43 12.45
N ASN A 117 -5.39 24.45 11.63
CA ASN A 117 -6.42 25.17 10.85
C ASN A 117 -6.68 24.50 9.50
N VAL A 118 -7.09 23.24 9.51
CA VAL A 118 -7.31 22.44 8.28
C VAL A 118 -8.39 23.06 7.40
N ALA A 119 -9.43 23.65 8.00
CA ALA A 119 -10.55 24.25 7.28
C ALA A 119 -10.17 25.45 6.40
N ASP A 120 -9.09 26.16 6.72
CA ASP A 120 -8.65 27.37 6.02
C ASP A 120 -7.37 27.15 5.18
N SER A 121 -6.84 25.92 5.19
CA SER A 121 -5.60 25.59 4.49
C SER A 121 -5.87 25.23 3.03
N TRP A 122 -5.57 26.16 2.13
CA TRP A 122 -5.61 25.97 0.67
C TRP A 122 -4.22 26.07 0.02
N ASP A 123 -3.19 26.40 0.80
CA ASP A 123 -1.81 26.52 0.32
C ASP A 123 -0.97 25.29 0.66
N GLY A 124 0.08 25.08 -0.13
CA GLY A 124 1.08 24.04 0.08
C GLY A 124 0.51 22.62 0.04
N PHE A 125 1.19 21.68 0.69
CA PHE A 125 0.86 20.25 0.59
C PHE A 125 -0.55 19.90 1.11
N LEU A 126 -1.03 20.59 2.15
CA LEU A 126 -2.37 20.38 2.69
C LEU A 126 -3.46 20.94 1.74
N GLY A 127 -3.17 22.05 1.08
CA GLY A 127 -4.01 22.61 0.01
C GLY A 127 -4.17 21.64 -1.16
N THR A 128 -3.05 21.13 -1.69
CA THR A 128 -3.07 20.14 -2.78
C THR A 128 -3.83 18.87 -2.39
N GLN A 129 -3.61 18.34 -1.18
CA GLN A 129 -4.39 17.20 -0.69
C GLN A 129 -5.89 17.50 -0.65
N ARG A 130 -6.27 18.72 -0.26
CA ARG A 130 -7.67 19.12 -0.24
C ARG A 130 -8.27 19.18 -1.64
N GLU A 131 -7.53 19.71 -2.62
CA GLU A 131 -7.96 19.73 -4.02
C GLU A 131 -8.21 18.32 -4.55
N VAL A 132 -7.30 17.37 -4.28
CA VAL A 132 -7.48 15.95 -4.61
C VAL A 132 -8.72 15.39 -3.92
N ALA A 133 -8.89 15.65 -2.62
CA ALA A 133 -9.97 15.06 -1.81
C ALA A 133 -11.38 15.54 -2.19
N ILE A 134 -11.51 16.75 -2.75
CA ILE A 134 -12.80 17.30 -3.19
C ILE A 134 -13.05 17.08 -4.69
N ALA A 135 -12.09 16.50 -5.40
CA ALA A 135 -12.23 16.25 -6.82
C ALA A 135 -13.29 15.18 -7.08
N ASP A 136 -14.13 15.41 -8.08
CA ASP A 136 -15.14 14.46 -8.54
C ASP A 136 -14.54 13.28 -9.32
N ARG A 137 -13.29 13.44 -9.79
CA ARG A 137 -12.56 12.45 -10.59
C ARG A 137 -11.09 12.46 -10.19
N PRO A 138 -10.35 11.37 -10.43
CA PRO A 138 -8.91 11.34 -10.23
C PRO A 138 -8.22 12.51 -10.96
N VAL A 139 -7.25 13.13 -10.30
CA VAL A 139 -6.56 14.32 -10.79
C VAL A 139 -5.09 14.03 -11.06
N THR A 140 -4.55 14.62 -12.13
CA THR A 140 -3.12 14.53 -12.42
C THR A 140 -2.33 15.25 -11.33
N VAL A 141 -1.29 14.59 -10.84
CA VAL A 141 -0.38 15.10 -9.80
C VAL A 141 1.06 14.94 -10.25
N GLU A 142 1.91 15.85 -9.76
CA GLU A 142 3.35 15.73 -9.83
C GLU A 142 3.88 15.64 -8.40
N ILE A 143 4.71 14.63 -8.15
CA ILE A 143 5.18 14.31 -6.80
C ILE A 143 6.70 14.38 -6.80
N GLY A 144 7.24 15.33 -6.05
CA GLY A 144 8.65 15.34 -5.64
C GLY A 144 8.84 14.58 -4.34
N LEU A 145 9.80 13.67 -4.32
CA LEU A 145 10.19 12.86 -3.17
C LEU A 145 11.50 13.41 -2.57
N ASP A 146 11.78 13.12 -1.31
CA ASP A 146 13.02 13.57 -0.64
C ASP A 146 14.29 12.91 -1.23
N GLY A 147 14.13 11.86 -2.04
CA GLY A 147 15.18 11.15 -2.75
C GLY A 147 14.61 9.98 -3.54
N LYS A 148 15.46 9.25 -4.26
CA LYS A 148 15.01 8.05 -4.98
C LYS A 148 14.56 6.98 -3.98
N PRO A 149 13.28 6.58 -3.97
CA PRO A 149 12.82 5.48 -3.14
C PRO A 149 13.45 4.17 -3.61
N SER A 150 13.94 3.37 -2.67
CA SER A 150 14.38 2.00 -2.90
C SER A 150 13.31 1.06 -2.33
N LEU A 151 12.70 0.25 -3.19
CA LEU A 151 11.90 -0.89 -2.77
C LEU A 151 12.79 -2.13 -2.80
N ASP A 152 12.71 -2.89 -1.72
CA ASP A 152 13.34 -4.21 -1.60
C ASP A 152 12.21 -5.16 -1.23
N LEU A 153 11.54 -5.69 -2.26
CA LEU A 153 10.41 -6.61 -2.11
C LEU A 153 10.85 -8.05 -2.39
N ASP A 154 12.00 -8.46 -1.86
CA ASP A 154 12.47 -9.85 -1.82
C ASP A 154 11.66 -10.67 -0.79
N ALA A 155 10.35 -10.78 -1.00
CA ALA A 155 9.46 -11.55 -0.15
C ALA A 155 9.46 -13.03 -0.56
N SER A 156 9.68 -13.91 0.41
CA SER A 156 9.64 -15.36 0.22
C SER A 156 8.41 -15.99 0.89
N ALA A 157 8.18 -17.27 0.62
CA ALA A 157 7.11 -18.03 1.29
C ALA A 157 7.28 -18.03 2.82
N ASP A 158 8.52 -17.95 3.33
CA ASP A 158 8.81 -17.91 4.77
C ASP A 158 8.43 -16.58 5.42
N ASP A 159 8.30 -15.50 4.63
CA ASP A 159 7.86 -14.18 5.10
C ASP A 159 6.34 -14.05 5.19
N VAL A 160 5.60 -15.03 4.64
CA VAL A 160 4.14 -15.06 4.67
C VAL A 160 3.67 -15.69 5.97
N ALA A 161 3.36 -14.84 6.95
CA ALA A 161 2.75 -15.28 8.20
C ALA A 161 1.26 -15.62 8.00
N THR A 162 0.83 -16.78 8.50
CA THR A 162 -0.60 -17.05 8.68
C THR A 162 -1.09 -16.31 9.93
N PRO A 163 -2.32 -15.76 9.91
CA PRO A 163 -2.91 -15.17 11.11
C PRO A 163 -2.90 -16.19 12.26
N VAL A 164 -2.45 -15.75 13.44
CA VAL A 164 -2.47 -16.53 14.70
C VAL A 164 -3.86 -16.56 15.32
#